data_AF-A0A1M7IPK1-F1
#
_entry.id   AF-A0A1M7IPK1-F1
#
_cell.length_a   1.000
_cell.length_b   1.000
_cell.length_c   1.000
_cell.angle_alpha   90.00
_cell.angle_beta   90.00
_cell.angle_gamma   90.00
#
_symmetry.space_group_name_H-M   'P 1'
#
loop_
_entity.id
_entity.type
_entity.pdbx_description
1 polymer ?
#
loop_
_entity_poly.entity_id
_entity_poly.type
_entity_poly.pdbx_seq_one_letter_code
_entity_poly.pdbx_strand_id
1 'polypeptide(L)'
;MICPHCAASISENEEKCPYCDSYIDHKKKTANIEDVQQTFQKMGFPVKNDPNDKPNKFMVMLSIIPPIGFLMFFINLMSGRPKGAKVYFTVAFITMFVSVFLYIIFCFIQMHSMSRSMPDVQHYFMR
;
A
#
# COMPACT_ATOMS: atom_id res chain seq x y z
N MET A 1 34.58 -7.83 -1.47
CA MET A 1 34.60 -6.36 -1.63
C MET A 1 36.04 -5.83 -1.49
N ILE A 2 36.31 -4.57 -1.85
CA ILE A 2 37.65 -3.95 -1.72
C ILE A 2 37.60 -2.94 -0.58
N CYS A 3 38.54 -3.00 0.36
CA CYS A 3 38.63 -2.05 1.45
C CYS A 3 38.93 -0.63 0.93
N PRO A 4 38.15 0.40 1.24
CA PRO A 4 38.37 1.76 0.73
C PRO A 4 39.64 2.42 1.31
N HIS A 5 40.11 1.96 2.47
CA HIS A 5 41.27 2.52 3.16
C HIS A 5 42.62 1.95 2.70
N CYS A 6 42.67 0.66 2.35
CA CYS A 6 43.94 -0.01 2.02
C CYS A 6 43.92 -0.76 0.68
N ALA A 7 42.81 -0.70 -0.06
CA ALA A 7 42.61 -1.39 -1.33
C ALA A 7 42.77 -2.93 -1.28
N ALA A 8 42.84 -3.54 -0.09
CA ALA A 8 42.88 -4.99 0.04
C ALA A 8 41.54 -5.63 -0.32
N SER A 9 41.60 -6.81 -0.95
CA SER A 9 40.41 -7.64 -1.19
C SER A 9 40.01 -8.34 0.11
N ILE A 10 38.73 -8.25 0.44
CA ILE A 10 38.17 -8.72 1.71
C ILE A 10 36.80 -9.36 1.49
N SER A 11 36.43 -10.21 2.45
CA SER A 11 35.14 -10.90 2.51
C SER A 11 34.00 -9.89 2.69
N GLU A 12 32.86 -10.14 2.04
CA GLU A 12 31.64 -9.28 2.14
C GLU A 12 30.99 -9.31 3.53
N ASN A 13 31.48 -10.13 4.47
CA ASN A 13 30.90 -10.27 5.81
C ASN A 13 31.83 -9.76 6.94
N GLU A 14 32.97 -9.15 6.63
CA GLU A 14 33.95 -8.71 7.64
C GLU A 14 33.73 -7.25 8.06
N GLU A 15 33.25 -6.99 9.28
CA GLU A 15 32.99 -5.64 9.81
C GLU A 15 34.25 -4.76 9.94
N LYS A 16 35.42 -5.39 9.93
CA LYS A 16 36.71 -4.75 10.09
C LYS A 16 37.70 -5.34 9.10
N CYS A 17 38.45 -4.48 8.42
CA CYS A 17 39.49 -4.92 7.51
C CYS A 17 40.62 -5.62 8.29
N PRO A 18 40.99 -6.88 7.99
CA PRO A 18 42.07 -7.57 8.69
C PRO A 18 43.46 -7.00 8.37
N TYR A 19 43.57 -6.17 7.33
CA TYR A 19 44.86 -5.65 6.83
C TYR A 19 45.20 -4.25 7.33
N CYS A 20 44.22 -3.41 7.58
CA CYS A 20 44.43 -2.02 8.01
C CYS A 20 43.64 -1.64 9.26
N ASP A 21 42.93 -2.60 9.84
CA ASP A 21 42.10 -2.43 11.03
C ASP A 21 41.01 -1.34 10.91
N SER A 22 40.76 -0.82 9.70
CA SER A 22 39.67 0.12 9.47
C SER A 22 38.32 -0.59 9.54
N TYR A 23 37.37 -0.02 10.26
CA TYR A 23 35.98 -0.47 10.23
C TYR A 23 35.39 -0.25 8.85
N ILE A 24 34.70 -1.27 8.34
CA ILE A 24 34.04 -1.20 7.05
C ILE A 24 32.55 -1.17 7.30
N ASP A 25 31.97 -0.05 6.93
CA ASP A 25 30.54 0.18 7.06
C ASP A 25 29.83 -0.71 6.02
N HIS A 26 29.39 -1.89 6.46
CA HIS A 26 28.48 -2.74 5.72
C HIS A 26 27.15 -2.02 5.63
N LYS A 27 27.05 -1.05 4.72
CA LYS A 27 25.76 -0.58 4.23
C LYS A 27 25.11 -1.77 3.52
N LYS A 28 24.43 -2.56 4.35
CA LYS A 28 23.49 -3.61 3.97
C LYS A 28 22.69 -3.05 2.81
N LYS A 29 22.65 -3.80 1.73
CA LYS A 29 21.99 -3.48 0.46
C LYS A 29 20.45 -3.41 0.66
N THR A 30 19.95 -2.55 1.53
CA THR A 30 18.57 -2.08 1.59
C THR A 30 18.39 -1.09 0.46
N ALA A 31 18.29 -1.61 -0.77
CA ALA A 31 18.05 -0.78 -1.93
C ALA A 31 16.75 0.04 -1.71
N ASN A 32 16.87 1.36 -1.79
CA ASN A 32 15.78 2.33 -2.02
C ASN A 32 14.66 2.47 -0.98
N ILE A 33 14.63 1.78 0.16
CA ILE A 33 13.51 1.96 1.10
C ILE A 33 13.53 3.37 1.72
N GLU A 34 14.71 3.88 2.08
CA GLU A 34 14.87 5.22 2.66
C GLU A 34 14.57 6.32 1.63
N ASP A 35 15.00 6.16 0.38
CA ASP A 35 14.73 7.12 -0.71
C ASP A 35 13.25 7.16 -1.09
N VAL A 36 12.61 5.99 -1.15
CA VAL A 36 11.15 5.88 -1.36
C VAL A 36 10.43 6.53 -0.19
N GLN A 37 10.86 6.29 1.04
CA GLN A 37 10.25 6.88 2.22
C GLN A 37 10.44 8.41 2.29
N GLN A 38 11.61 8.94 1.94
CA GLN A 38 11.85 10.38 1.82
C GLN A 38 10.97 11.00 0.73
N THR A 39 10.79 10.29 -0.39
CA THR A 39 9.94 10.73 -1.50
C THR A 39 8.47 10.79 -1.07
N PHE A 40 7.98 9.81 -0.31
CA PHE A 40 6.64 9.84 0.29
C PHE A 40 6.47 10.93 1.35
N GLN A 41 7.49 11.19 2.18
CA GLN A 41 7.47 12.29 3.14
C GLN A 41 7.43 13.66 2.44
N LYS A 42 8.18 13.83 1.34
CA LYS A 42 8.12 15.05 0.50
C LYS A 42 6.76 15.23 -0.17
N MET A 43 6.06 14.14 -0.49
CA MET A 43 4.67 14.17 -0.97
C MET A 43 3.63 14.38 0.13
N GLY A 44 4.05 14.64 1.39
CA GLY A 44 3.15 14.96 2.49
C GLY A 44 2.50 13.75 3.16
N PHE A 45 2.96 12.51 2.89
CA PHE A 45 2.44 11.33 3.57
C PHE A 45 3.09 11.16 4.95
N PRO A 46 2.31 11.17 6.06
CA PRO A 46 2.82 11.01 7.41
C PRO A 46 3.14 9.54 7.72
N VAL A 47 4.14 8.98 7.04
CA VAL A 47 4.71 7.67 7.36
C VAL A 47 5.70 7.86 8.50
N LYS A 48 5.21 7.84 9.75
CA LYS A 48 6.08 7.80 10.93
C LYS A 48 6.75 6.42 11.00
N ASN A 49 8.07 6.44 11.18
CA ASN A 49 8.82 5.23 11.51
C ASN A 49 8.61 4.89 12.99
N ASP A 50 7.52 4.19 13.28
CA ASP A 50 7.28 3.65 14.62
C ASP A 50 7.99 2.28 14.73
N PRO A 51 8.99 2.12 15.63
CA PRO A 51 9.69 0.86 15.82
C PRO A 51 8.77 -0.28 16.30
N ASN A 52 7.57 0.04 16.78
CA ASN A 52 6.58 -0.96 17.23
C ASN A 52 5.60 -1.43 16.15
N ASP A 53 5.83 -1.09 14.87
CA ASP A 53 5.00 -1.51 13.72
C ASP A 53 3.49 -1.25 13.95
N LYS A 54 3.17 -0.17 14.66
CA LYS A 54 1.80 0.22 14.94
C LYS A 54 1.20 0.93 13.72
N PRO A 55 0.07 0.44 13.18
CA PRO A 55 -0.58 1.11 12.06
C PRO A 55 -1.09 2.48 12.50
N ASN A 56 -0.74 3.51 11.73
CA ASN A 56 -1.24 4.86 11.98
C ASN A 56 -2.73 4.91 11.67
N LYS A 57 -3.57 5.28 12.64
CA LYS A 57 -5.04 5.33 12.48
C LYS A 57 -5.48 6.17 11.28
N PHE A 58 -4.77 7.26 10.99
CA PHE A 58 -5.05 8.11 9.82
C PHE A 58 -4.81 7.38 8.50
N MET A 59 -3.71 6.64 8.39
CA MET A 59 -3.42 5.83 7.19
C MET A 59 -4.44 4.71 6.99
N VAL A 60 -4.93 4.13 8.10
CA VAL A 60 -6.00 3.12 8.04
C VAL A 60 -7.30 3.73 7.52
N MET A 61 -7.66 4.94 7.94
CA MET A 61 -8.80 5.67 7.38
C MET A 61 -8.66 5.93 5.88
N LEU A 62 -7.48 6.34 5.40
CA LEU A 62 -7.25 6.54 3.97
C LEU A 62 -7.33 5.25 3.15
N SER A 63 -7.02 4.10 3.76
CA SER A 63 -7.11 2.79 3.10
C SER A 63 -8.53 2.28 2.85
N ILE A 64 -9.57 3.01 3.31
CA ILE A 64 -10.97 2.78 2.94
C ILE A 64 -11.13 2.91 1.41
N ILE A 65 -10.38 3.81 0.78
CA ILE A 65 -10.37 3.91 -0.68
C ILE A 65 -9.51 2.75 -1.22
N PRO A 66 -10.09 1.74 -1.92
CA PRO A 66 -9.37 0.53 -2.28
C PRO A 66 -8.03 0.74 -3.01
N PRO A 67 -7.90 1.63 -4.02
CA PRO A 67 -6.61 1.84 -4.69
C PRO A 67 -5.54 2.40 -3.74
N ILE A 68 -5.92 3.26 -2.80
CA ILE A 68 -5.00 3.79 -1.79
C ILE A 68 -4.62 2.69 -0.79
N GLY A 69 -5.57 1.86 -0.37
CA GLY A 69 -5.32 0.73 0.52
C GLY A 69 -4.35 -0.29 -0.06
N PHE A 70 -4.49 -0.65 -1.34
CA PHE A 70 -3.53 -1.52 -2.03
C PHE A 70 -2.14 -0.88 -2.16
N LEU A 71 -2.08 0.40 -2.49
CA LEU A 71 -0.81 1.13 -2.58
C LEU A 71 -0.07 1.13 -1.22
N MET A 72 -0.80 1.38 -0.14
CA MET A 72 -0.27 1.31 1.23
C MET A 72 0.17 -0.10 1.61
N PHE A 73 -0.55 -1.14 1.18
CA PHE A 73 -0.14 -2.53 1.38
C PHE A 73 1.24 -2.79 0.74
N PHE A 74 1.44 -2.43 -0.53
CA PHE A 74 2.72 -2.63 -1.20
C PHE A 74 3.85 -1.83 -0.55
N ILE A 75 3.60 -0.58 -0.16
CA ILE A 75 4.60 0.25 0.54
C ILE A 75 5.00 -0.43 1.85
N ASN A 76 4.05 -0.86 2.68
CA ASN A 76 4.37 -1.48 3.97
C ASN A 76 5.04 -2.87 3.80
N LEU A 77 4.70 -3.60 2.74
CA LEU A 77 5.35 -4.87 2.41
C LEU A 77 6.82 -4.65 2.00
N MET A 78 7.07 -3.67 1.13
CA MET A 78 8.42 -3.30 0.66
C MET A 78 9.26 -2.68 1.79
N SER A 79 8.63 -1.98 2.74
CA SER A 79 9.28 -1.42 3.92
C SER A 79 9.54 -2.44 5.04
N GLY A 80 9.26 -3.74 4.84
CA GLY A 80 9.52 -4.77 5.84
C GLY A 80 8.59 -4.71 7.06
N ARG A 81 7.37 -4.17 6.90
CA ARG A 81 6.33 -4.03 7.93
C ARG A 81 5.15 -4.97 7.69
N PRO A 82 5.31 -6.29 7.92
CA PRO A 82 4.31 -7.27 7.55
C PRO A 82 3.02 -7.16 8.37
N LYS A 83 3.05 -6.63 9.61
CA LYS A 83 1.84 -6.50 10.44
C LYS A 83 1.00 -5.33 9.95
N GLY A 84 1.61 -4.17 9.70
CA GLY A 84 0.94 -3.02 9.09
C GLY A 84 0.34 -3.36 7.74
N ALA A 85 1.11 -4.03 6.86
CA ALA A 85 0.65 -4.44 5.54
C ALA A 85 -0.65 -5.27 5.61
N LYS A 86 -0.71 -6.29 6.49
CA LYS A 86 -1.91 -7.12 6.67
C LYS A 86 -3.14 -6.29 7.03
N VAL A 87 -3.01 -5.31 7.93
CA VAL A 87 -4.13 -4.45 8.34
C VAL A 87 -4.66 -3.64 7.16
N TYR A 88 -3.79 -2.97 6.39
CA TYR A 88 -4.22 -2.17 5.23
C TYR A 88 -4.86 -3.04 4.14
N PHE A 89 -4.31 -4.23 3.90
CA PHE A 89 -4.89 -5.18 2.94
C PHE A 89 -6.28 -5.64 3.35
N THR A 90 -6.47 -6.03 4.62
CA THR A 90 -7.77 -6.47 5.13
C THR A 90 -8.83 -5.38 5.02
N VAL A 91 -8.48 -4.13 5.39
CA VAL A 91 -9.42 -2.99 5.29
C VAL A 91 -9.79 -2.70 3.84
N ALA A 92 -8.81 -2.68 2.93
CA ALA A 92 -9.05 -2.46 1.51
C ALA A 92 -9.94 -3.56 0.90
N PHE A 93 -9.66 -4.82 1.23
CA PHE A 93 -10.40 -5.97 0.73
C PHE A 93 -11.86 -5.98 1.20
N ILE A 94 -12.09 -5.75 2.49
CA ILE A 94 -13.46 -5.65 3.05
C ILE A 94 -14.21 -4.50 2.37
N THR A 95 -13.57 -3.35 2.22
CA THR A 95 -14.23 -2.17 1.63
C THR A 95 -14.58 -2.39 0.16
N MET A 96 -13.71 -3.07 -0.60
CA MET A 96 -13.99 -3.46 -1.98
C MET A 96 -15.19 -4.41 -2.07
N PHE A 97 -15.29 -5.39 -1.17
CA PHE A 97 -16.41 -6.33 -1.16
C PHE A 97 -17.73 -5.61 -0.84
N VAL A 98 -17.72 -4.74 0.18
CA VAL A 98 -18.89 -3.94 0.56
C VAL A 98 -19.30 -3.00 -0.57
N SER A 99 -18.36 -2.33 -1.24
CA SER A 99 -18.69 -1.39 -2.32
C SER A 99 -19.33 -2.09 -3.52
N VAL A 100 -18.83 -3.26 -3.92
CA VAL A 100 -19.43 -4.08 -4.97
C VAL A 100 -20.83 -4.55 -4.57
N PHE A 101 -21.01 -5.01 -3.33
CA PHE A 101 -22.31 -5.45 -2.84
C PHE A 101 -23.35 -4.33 -2.82
N LEU A 102 -22.98 -3.13 -2.35
CA LEU A 102 -23.83 -1.95 -2.37
C LEU A 102 -24.19 -1.52 -3.81
N TYR A 103 -23.23 -1.60 -4.73
CA TYR A 103 -23.46 -1.31 -6.15
C TYR A 103 -24.52 -2.26 -6.75
N ILE A 104 -24.41 -3.56 -6.46
CA ILE A 104 -25.39 -4.56 -6.91
C ILE A 104 -26.79 -4.23 -6.36
N ILE A 105 -26.93 -3.93 -5.06
CA ILE A 105 -28.22 -3.55 -4.47
C ILE A 105 -28.78 -2.30 -5.15
N PHE A 106 -27.95 -1.29 -5.38
CA PHE A 106 -28.36 -0.06 -6.06
C PHE A 106 -28.88 -0.33 -7.47
N CYS A 107 -28.21 -1.20 -8.24
CA CYS A 107 -28.68 -1.64 -9.56
C CYS A 107 -30.04 -2.33 -9.47
N PHE A 108 -30.27 -3.21 -8.49
CA PHE A 108 -31.57 -3.85 -8.29
C PHE A 108 -32.68 -2.84 -7.98
N ILE A 109 -32.41 -1.87 -7.11
CA ILE A 109 -33.37 -0.80 -6.77
C ILE A 109 -33.70 0.02 -8.02
N GLN A 110 -32.71 0.41 -8.83
CA GLN A 110 -32.94 1.13 -10.07
C GLN A 110 -33.78 0.33 -11.07
N MET A 111 -33.46 -0.94 -11.30
CA MET A 111 -34.23 -1.80 -12.21
C MET A 111 -35.70 -1.90 -11.79
N HIS A 112 -35.95 -2.07 -10.49
CA HIS A 112 -37.32 -2.14 -9.97
C HIS A 112 -38.05 -0.80 -10.04
N SER A 113 -37.33 0.32 -9.85
CA SER A 113 -37.90 1.66 -10.04
C SER A 113 -38.34 1.90 -11.49
N MET A 114 -37.54 1.49 -12.47
CA MET A 114 -37.89 1.66 -13.89
C MET A 114 -39.05 0.76 -14.34
N SER A 115 -39.16 -0.44 -13.77
CA SER A 115 -40.29 -1.34 -14.07
C SER A 115 -41.65 -0.76 -13.67
N ARG A 116 -41.72 0.15 -12.69
CA ARG A 116 -42.97 0.77 -12.24
C ARG A 116 -43.37 2.01 -13.05
N SER A 117 -42.48 2.54 -13.88
CA SER A 117 -42.70 3.78 -14.62
C SER A 117 -42.99 3.57 -16.10
N MET A 118 -43.26 2.34 -16.57
CA MET A 118 -43.75 2.15 -17.94
C MET A 118 -45.23 2.57 -17.99
N PRO A 119 -45.57 3.67 -18.69
CA PRO A 119 -46.97 3.98 -18.96
C PRO A 119 -47.53 2.88 -19.89
N ASP A 120 -48.69 2.34 -19.53
CA ASP A 120 -49.43 1.40 -20.37
C ASP A 120 -49.63 2.01 -21.76
N VAL A 121 -48.96 1.44 -22.75
CA VAL A 121 -49.14 1.76 -24.17
C VAL A 121 -50.44 1.09 -24.65
N GLN A 122 -51.58 1.43 -24.03
CA GLN A 122 -52.88 0.88 -24.40
C GLN A 122 -53.71 1.78 -25.33
N HIS A 123 -53.27 2.98 -25.69
CA HIS A 123 -54.14 3.93 -26.40
C HIS A 123 -53.81 4.27 -27.86
N TYR A 124 -52.87 3.57 -28.51
CA TYR A 124 -52.53 3.88 -29.93
C TYR A 124 -53.15 2.96 -30.99
N PHE A 125 -54.04 2.02 -30.63
CA PHE A 125 -54.69 1.11 -31.58
C PHE A 125 -56.21 1.29 -31.69
N MET A 126 -56.70 2.52 -31.59
CA MET A 126 -58.08 2.87 -31.99
C MET A 126 -58.12 4.20 -32.75
N ARG A 127 -57.67 4.21 -34.01
CA ARG A 127 -58.27 5.02 -35.08
C ARG A 127 -57.75 4.63 -36.45
#